data_AF-A0A1G0LNU2-F1
#
_entry.id   AF-A0A1G0LNU2-F1
#
_cell.length_a   1.000
_cell.length_b   1.000
_cell.length_c   1.000
_cell.angle_alpha   90.00
_cell.angle_beta   90.00
_cell.angle_gamma   90.00
#
_symmetry.space_group_name_H-M   'P 1'
#
loop_
_entity.id
_entity.type
_entity.pdbx_description
1 polymer ?
#
loop_
_entity_poly.entity_id
_entity_poly.type
_entity_poly.pdbx_seq_one_letter_code
_entity_poly.pdbx_strand_id
1 'polypeptide(L)' 'MPTGYRTVLVLHDVEGYRHEEIADLLGVSVGTSKSQLFHARRAVRTQLGASMGKGLTDA' A
#
# COMPACT_ATOMS: atom_id res chain seq x y z
N MET A 1 7.28 3.95 5.04
CA MET A 1 6.05 3.14 5.14
C MET A 1 6.38 1.88 5.92
N PRO A 2 5.53 1.40 6.87
CA PRO A 2 5.73 0.15 7.60
C PRO A 2 5.80 -1.08 6.68
N THR A 3 6.53 -2.12 7.07
CA THR A 3 6.80 -3.32 6.23
C THR A 3 5.53 -4.05 5.78
N GLY A 4 4.52 -4.19 6.66
CA GLY A 4 3.25 -4.86 6.32
C GLY A 4 2.48 -4.17 5.19
N TYR A 5 2.51 -2.84 5.15
CA TYR A 5 1.76 -2.07 4.14
C TYR A 5 2.31 -2.28 2.73
N ARG A 6 3.65 -2.36 2.58
CA ARG A 6 4.28 -2.62 1.28
C ARG A 6 3.90 -4.00 0.78
N THR A 7 3.99 -4.98 1.66
CA THR A 7 3.72 -6.38 1.33
C THR A 7 2.28 -6.57 0.88
N VAL A 8 1.31 -6.08 1.64
CA VAL A 8 -0.13 -6.16 1.28
C VAL A 8 -0.43 -5.40 -0.01
N LEU A 9 0.18 -4.22 -0.21
CA LEU A 9 -0.03 -3.44 -1.43
C LEU A 9 0.45 -4.19 -2.68
N VAL A 10 1.64 -4.78 -2.64
CA VAL A 10 2.18 -5.54 -3.79
C VAL A 10 1.33 -6.78 -4.05
N LEU A 11 1.07 -7.59 -3.02
CA LEU A 11 0.28 -8.81 -3.17
C LEU A 11 -1.12 -8.53 -3.75
N HIS A 12 -1.78 -7.47 -3.31
CA HIS A 12 -3.14 -7.15 -3.78
C HIS A 12 -3.15 -6.40 -5.12
N ASP A 13 -2.42 -5.29 -5.23
CA ASP A 13 -2.56 -4.37 -6.38
C ASP A 13 -1.67 -4.74 -7.57
N VAL A 14 -0.61 -5.52 -7.35
CA VAL A 14 0.32 -5.97 -8.39
C VAL A 14 0.10 -7.43 -8.73
N GLU A 15 0.05 -8.29 -7.70
CA GLU A 15 -0.05 -9.75 -7.90
C GLU A 15 -1.50 -10.26 -7.95
N GLY A 16 -2.49 -9.44 -7.59
CA GLY A 16 -3.92 -9.76 -7.72
C GLY A 16 -4.51 -10.68 -6.64
N TYR A 17 -3.82 -10.89 -5.53
CA TYR A 17 -4.32 -11.72 -4.42
C TYR A 17 -5.51 -11.06 -3.71
N ARG A 18 -6.47 -11.87 -3.28
CA ARG A 18 -7.60 -11.43 -2.46
C ARG A 18 -7.20 -11.29 -0.99
N HIS A 19 -7.98 -10.52 -0.23
CA HIS A 19 -7.68 -10.26 1.18
C HIS A 19 -7.66 -11.52 2.05
N GLU A 20 -8.49 -12.51 1.73
CA GLU A 20 -8.53 -13.81 2.39
C GLU A 20 -7.21 -14.57 2.16
N GLU A 21 -6.72 -14.62 0.93
CA GLU A 21 -5.46 -15.30 0.57
C GLU A 21 -4.25 -14.61 1.21
N ILE A 22 -4.26 -13.27 1.27
CA ILE A 22 -3.21 -12.49 1.94
C ILE A 22 -3.25 -12.68 3.46
N ALA A 23 -4.45 -12.77 4.05
CA ALA A 23 -4.62 -13.00 5.48
C ALA A 23 -4.02 -14.34 5.90
N ASP A 24 -4.34 -15.39 5.13
CA ASP A 24 -3.79 -16.73 5.34
C ASP A 24 -2.27 -16.77 5.13
N LEU A 25 -1.77 -16.15 4.05
CA LEU A 25 -0.35 -16.12 3.72
C LEU A 25 0.51 -15.42 4.79
N LEU A 26 -0.01 -14.33 5.37
CA LEU A 26 0.73 -13.49 6.31
C LEU A 26 0.41 -13.79 7.78
N GLY A 27 -0.52 -14.71 8.07
CA GLY A 27 -0.97 -15.01 9.43
C GLY A 27 -1.63 -13.82 10.13
N VAL A 28 -2.41 -13.03 9.39
CA VAL A 28 -3.12 -11.85 9.91
C VAL A 28 -4.62 -11.97 9.68
N SER A 29 -5.42 -11.11 10.31
CA SER A 29 -6.86 -11.08 10.00
C SER A 29 -7.14 -10.45 8.63
N VAL A 30 -8.25 -10.83 7.99
CA VAL A 30 -8.76 -10.17 6.76
C VAL A 30 -8.95 -8.66 6.97
N GLY A 31 -9.42 -8.23 8.15
CA GLY A 31 -9.54 -6.82 8.52
C GLY A 31 -8.18 -6.10 8.59
N THR A 32 -7.14 -6.79 9.05
CA THR A 32 -5.76 -6.29 9.04
C THR A 32 -5.28 -6.11 7.60
N SER A 33 -5.50 -7.09 6.71
CA SER A 33 -5.16 -6.97 5.28
C SER A 33 -5.84 -5.74 4.64
N LYS A 34 -7.16 -5.56 4.86
CA LYS A 34 -7.91 -4.40 4.34
C LYS A 34 -7.39 -3.06 4.87
N SER A 35 -7.17 -2.93 6.17
CA SER A 35 -6.69 -1.68 6.78
C SER A 35 -5.25 -1.36 6.36
N GLN A 36 -4.37 -2.36 6.27
CA GLN A 36 -3.01 -2.19 5.75
C GLN A 36 -3.02 -1.71 4.30
N LEU A 37 -3.86 -2.28 3.42
CA LEU A 37 -3.97 -1.84 2.03
C LEU A 37 -4.43 -0.37 1.94
N PHE A 38 -5.46 0.01 2.71
CA PHE A 38 -5.95 1.39 2.75
C PHE A 38 -4.84 2.38 3.14
N HIS A 39 -4.11 2.09 4.22
CA HIS A 39 -3.02 2.96 4.67
C HIS A 39 -1.82 2.94 3.69
N ALA A 40 -1.54 1.81 3.06
CA ALA A 40 -0.50 1.70 2.03
C ALA A 40 -0.78 2.61 0.83
N ARG A 41 -2.00 2.54 0.26
CA ARG A 41 -2.43 3.39 -0.86
C ARG A 41 -2.39 4.87 -0.49
N ARG A 42 -2.81 5.23 0.72
CA ARG A 42 -2.72 6.60 1.23
C ARG A 42 -1.27 7.07 1.29
N ALA A 43 -0.37 6.26 1.84
CA ALA A 43 1.05 6.59 1.93
C ALA A 43 1.70 6.80 0.55
N VAL A 44 1.41 5.90 -0.41
CA VAL A 44 1.91 6.04 -1.78
C VAL A 44 1.39 7.31 -2.44
N ARG A 45 0.09 7.61 -2.32
CA ARG A 45 -0.48 8.85 -2.87
C ARG A 45 0.15 10.10 -2.26
N THR A 46 0.42 10.12 -0.96
CA THR A 46 1.13 11.23 -0.32
C THR A 46 2.55 11.38 -0.86
N GLN A 47 3.27 10.28 -1.03
CA GLN A 47 4.63 10.31 -1.58
C GLN A 47 4.66 10.77 -3.04
N LEU A 48 3.74 10.29 -3.87
CA LEU A 48 3.63 10.69 -5.27
C LEU A 48 3.22 12.16 -5.39
N GLY A 49 2.24 12.61 -4.61
CA GLY A 49 1.83 14.02 -4.57
C GLY A 49 2.94 14.96 -4.11
N ALA A 50 3.75 14.55 -3.13
CA ALA A 50 4.94 15.30 -2.70
C ALA A 50 6.04 15.32 -3.78
N SER A 51 6.21 14.23 -4.54
CA SER A 51 7.21 14.16 -5.61
C SER A 51 6.84 14.93 -6.87
N MET A 52 5.55 15.09 -7.17
CA MET A 52 5.06 15.83 -8.34
C MET A 52 5.09 17.36 -8.14
N GLY A 53 5.15 17.85 -6.90
CA GLY A 53 5.26 19.29 -6.60
C GLY A 53 6.70 19.84 -6.61
N LYS A 54 7.72 18.99 -6.61
CA LYS A 54 9.13 19.41 -6.51
C LYS A 54 9.82 19.66 -7.87
N GLY A 55 9.11 19.48 -8.98
CA GLY A 55 9.67 19.59 -10.34
C GLY A 55 9.24 20.83 -11.13
N LEU A 56 8.36 21.69 -10.60
CA LEU A 56 7.76 22.80 -11.35
C LEU A 56 8.02 24.20 -10.77
N THR A 57 8.75 24.33 -9.66
CA THR A 57 8.99 25.63 -9.00
C THR A 57 10.41 26.19 -9.16
N ASP A 58 11.28 25.52 -9.91
CA ASP A 58 12.68 25.94 -10.11
C ASP A 58 12.95 26.40 -11.57
N ALA A 59 12.04 27.19 -12.16
CA ALA A 59 12.22 27.82 -13.47
C ALA A 59 11.85 29.31 -13.44
#